data_AF-A0A958PDP0-F1
#
_entry.id   AF-A0A958PDP0-F1
#
_cell.length_a   1.000
_cell.length_b   1.000
_cell.length_c   1.000
_cell.angle_alpha   90.00
_cell.angle_beta   90.00
_cell.angle_gamma   90.00
#
_symmetry.space_group_name_H-M   'P 1'
#
loop_
_entity.id
_entity.type
_entity.pdbx_description
1 polymer ?
#
loop_
_entity_poly.entity_id
_entity_poly.type
_entity_poly.pdbx_seq_one_letter_code
_entity_poly.pdbx_strand_id
1 'polypeptide(L)'
;MKSNKPLYHHASELLKIRQLKGLEFRARLKEYSQPVQKDLWDRIFVYIDLIFVFILLGQSLLGFWIQPFEILFALVLLPITLFTADVIGQVFHKALDTYAGEEHVFWGKAAQEFRKHHENPANLNHVSYINHLAAFGKLMLPMFIICLFFDWTQNPAWGANLTLLLFVLLNATEIHKQAHLQKPHPLAQVLQKLGLMINKKDHSRHHQAPFDCCYSVVNGWSQRLFDGTGFWKKMDLFFWNKFKKMPRIWIQDPRAIPATVYAELKNNPQLIPEDLIIYSDVFSHRKSNELKNLLYRD
;
A
#
# COMPACT_ATOMS: atom_id res chain seq x y z
N MET A 1 46.83 -20.28 -28.21
CA MET A 1 46.50 -20.50 -26.78
C MET A 1 45.65 -19.33 -26.28
N LYS A 2 44.32 -19.49 -26.23
CA LYS A 2 43.44 -18.52 -25.54
C LYS A 2 43.59 -18.77 -24.05
N SER A 3 44.00 -17.76 -23.28
CA SER A 3 44.19 -17.88 -21.84
C SER A 3 42.84 -18.14 -21.17
N ASN A 4 42.65 -19.36 -20.67
CA ASN A 4 41.64 -19.65 -19.66
C ASN A 4 42.03 -18.89 -18.38
N LYS A 5 41.47 -17.69 -18.19
CA LYS A 5 41.41 -17.11 -16.84
C LYS A 5 40.52 -18.04 -15.99
N PRO A 6 40.87 -18.33 -14.72
CA PRO A 6 40.11 -19.29 -13.93
C PRO A 6 38.74 -18.70 -13.58
N LEU A 7 37.66 -19.43 -13.90
CA LEU A 7 36.28 -19.13 -13.48
C LEU A 7 36.15 -18.81 -11.98
N TYR A 8 37.06 -19.35 -11.15
CA TYR A 8 37.11 -19.14 -9.69
C TYR A 8 37.36 -17.67 -9.27
N HIS A 9 38.17 -16.91 -10.03
CA HIS A 9 38.38 -15.49 -9.70
C HIS A 9 37.10 -14.67 -9.92
N HIS A 10 36.35 -14.98 -10.98
CA HIS A 10 35.12 -14.27 -11.31
C HIS A 10 33.97 -14.61 -10.33
N ALA A 11 33.85 -15.88 -9.91
CA ALA A 11 32.86 -16.29 -8.91
C ALA A 11 33.11 -15.63 -7.53
N SER A 12 34.38 -15.53 -7.10
CA SER A 12 34.73 -14.88 -5.84
C SER A 12 34.53 -13.36 -5.86
N GLU A 13 34.78 -12.69 -7.00
CA GLU A 13 34.47 -11.27 -7.19
C GLU A 13 32.96 -11.01 -7.19
N LEU A 14 32.17 -11.83 -7.88
CA LEU A 14 30.70 -11.72 -7.88
C LEU A 14 30.12 -11.93 -6.48
N LEU A 15 30.67 -12.86 -5.70
CA LEU A 15 30.26 -13.06 -4.30
C LEU A 15 30.57 -11.83 -3.45
N LYS A 16 31.75 -11.22 -3.60
CA LYS A 16 32.11 -9.97 -2.91
C LYS A 16 31.19 -8.83 -3.30
N ILE A 17 30.87 -8.68 -4.59
CA ILE A 17 29.92 -7.67 -5.07
C ILE A 17 28.54 -7.89 -4.45
N ARG A 18 28.04 -9.14 -4.40
CA ARG A 18 26.75 -9.46 -3.75
C ARG A 18 26.76 -9.14 -2.26
N GLN A 19 27.84 -9.45 -1.55
CA GLN A 19 27.98 -9.12 -0.14
C GLN A 19 27.98 -7.60 0.09
N LEU A 20 28.73 -6.85 -0.73
CA LEU A 20 28.75 -5.38 -0.67
C LEU A 20 27.35 -4.80 -0.94
N LYS A 21 26.67 -5.26 -2.00
CA LYS A 21 25.30 -4.82 -2.31
C LYS A 21 24.30 -5.20 -1.20
N GLY A 22 24.49 -6.35 -0.55
CA GLY A 22 23.71 -6.74 0.63
C GLY A 22 23.96 -5.82 1.84
N LEU A 23 25.20 -5.37 2.05
CA LEU A 23 25.55 -4.40 3.08
C LEU A 23 24.97 -3.01 2.76
N GLU A 24 25.08 -2.55 1.52
CA GLU A 24 24.45 -1.32 1.03
C GLU A 24 22.93 -1.38 1.19
N PHE A 25 22.31 -2.52 0.87
CA PHE A 25 20.89 -2.71 1.06
C PHE A 25 20.49 -2.68 2.55
N ARG A 26 21.26 -3.31 3.44
CA ARG A 26 21.05 -3.19 4.90
C ARG A 26 21.24 -1.76 5.40
N ALA A 27 22.19 -1.01 4.85
CA ALA A 27 22.37 0.41 5.14
C ALA A 27 21.17 1.23 4.65
N ARG A 28 20.67 0.95 3.43
CA ARG A 28 19.45 1.54 2.89
C ARG A 28 18.23 1.20 3.73
N LEU A 29 18.09 -0.03 4.24
CA LEU A 29 17.01 -0.40 5.18
C LEU A 29 17.07 0.44 6.47
N LYS A 30 18.27 0.77 6.96
CA LYS A 30 18.44 1.71 8.08
C LYS A 30 18.06 3.14 7.67
N GLU A 31 18.33 3.58 6.45
CA GLU A 31 17.86 4.87 5.94
C GLU A 31 16.33 4.91 5.73
N TYR A 32 15.72 3.78 5.35
CA TYR A 32 14.27 3.56 5.29
C TYR A 32 13.63 3.65 6.69
N SER A 33 14.42 3.61 7.76
CA SER A 33 13.93 3.89 9.11
C SER A 33 13.70 5.39 9.35
N GLN A 34 14.22 6.28 8.50
CA GLN A 34 14.00 7.71 8.62
C GLN A 34 12.65 8.12 7.99
N PRO A 35 11.91 9.03 8.65
CA PRO A 35 10.64 9.52 8.13
C PRO A 35 10.85 10.18 6.76
N VAL A 36 9.90 9.97 5.84
CA VAL A 36 9.91 10.66 4.54
C VAL A 36 9.73 12.15 4.79
N GLN A 37 10.65 12.95 4.26
CA GLN A 37 10.56 14.40 4.40
C GLN A 37 9.35 14.90 3.60
N LYS A 38 8.37 15.47 4.30
CA LYS A 38 7.24 16.17 3.69
C LYS A 38 7.58 17.64 3.53
N ASP A 39 7.35 18.16 2.34
CA ASP A 39 7.51 19.57 2.08
C ASP A 39 6.25 20.35 2.49
N LEU A 40 6.35 21.68 2.45
CA LEU A 40 5.23 22.57 2.78
C LEU A 40 4.03 22.34 1.85
N TRP A 41 4.27 22.01 0.57
CA TRP A 41 3.21 21.81 -0.43
C TRP A 41 2.38 20.57 -0.13
N ASP A 42 3.01 19.45 0.25
CA ASP A 42 2.30 18.23 0.62
C ASP A 42 1.28 18.51 1.75
N ARG A 43 1.64 19.37 2.71
CA ARG A 43 0.75 19.78 3.81
C ARG A 43 -0.36 20.73 3.36
N ILE A 44 -0.03 21.68 2.47
CA ILE A 44 -1.01 22.62 1.90
C ILE A 44 -2.14 21.84 1.20
N PHE A 45 -1.81 20.80 0.43
CA PHE A 45 -2.83 19.96 -0.20
C PHE A 45 -3.80 19.35 0.81
N VAL A 46 -3.28 18.81 1.93
CA VAL A 46 -4.14 18.25 3.00
C VAL A 46 -5.07 19.31 3.58
N TYR A 47 -4.58 20.53 3.85
CA TYR A 47 -5.45 21.58 4.36
C TYR A 47 -6.54 21.99 3.36
N ILE A 48 -6.21 22.05 2.07
CA ILE A 48 -7.18 22.30 1.00
C ILE A 48 -8.24 21.19 0.95
N ASP A 49 -7.81 19.93 0.98
CA ASP A 49 -8.72 18.77 1.00
C ASP A 49 -9.66 18.81 2.21
N LEU A 50 -9.13 19.15 3.39
CA LEU A 50 -9.94 19.30 4.61
C LEU A 50 -10.96 20.44 4.49
N ILE A 51 -10.59 21.58 3.90
CA ILE A 51 -11.52 22.66 3.61
C ILE A 51 -12.64 22.17 2.67
N PHE A 52 -12.29 21.43 1.62
CA PHE A 52 -13.26 20.86 0.70
C PHE A 52 -14.21 19.86 1.37
N VAL A 53 -13.72 19.02 2.30
CA VAL A 53 -14.58 18.17 3.14
C VAL A 53 -15.64 19.01 3.86
N PHE A 54 -15.24 20.11 4.51
CA PHE A 54 -16.19 20.96 5.24
C PHE A 54 -17.19 21.66 4.32
N ILE A 55 -16.78 22.09 3.12
CA ILE A 55 -17.68 22.69 2.14
C ILE A 55 -18.73 21.67 1.67
N LEU A 56 -18.29 20.48 1.25
CA LEU A 56 -19.19 19.43 0.76
C LEU A 56 -20.13 18.92 1.87
N LEU A 57 -19.63 18.79 3.10
CA LEU A 57 -20.43 18.45 4.27
C LEU A 57 -21.46 19.56 4.54
N GLY A 58 -21.07 20.83 4.49
CA GLY A 58 -21.95 21.97 4.69
C GLY A 58 -23.11 22.01 3.69
N GLN A 59 -22.81 21.78 2.40
CA GLN A 59 -23.85 21.68 1.36
C GLN A 59 -24.82 20.52 1.64
N SER A 60 -24.29 19.35 2.03
CA SER A 60 -25.12 18.18 2.33
C SER A 60 -26.01 18.41 3.56
N LEU A 61 -25.49 19.05 4.61
CA LEU A 61 -26.25 19.42 5.81
C LEU A 61 -27.35 20.43 5.49
N LEU A 62 -27.06 21.43 4.66
CA LEU A 62 -28.07 22.37 4.18
C LEU A 62 -29.14 21.66 3.35
N GLY A 63 -28.75 20.72 2.48
CA GLY A 63 -29.70 19.90 1.74
C GLY A 63 -30.58 19.04 2.65
N PHE A 64 -30.05 18.41 3.70
CA PHE A 64 -30.86 17.69 4.68
C PHE A 64 -31.82 18.62 5.45
N TRP A 65 -31.43 19.86 5.70
CA TRP A 65 -32.34 20.84 6.30
C TRP A 65 -33.55 21.14 5.40
N ILE A 66 -33.32 21.23 4.08
CA ILE A 66 -34.36 21.46 3.07
C ILE A 66 -35.17 20.17 2.82
N GLN A 67 -34.52 19.01 2.83
CA GLN A 67 -35.06 17.70 2.45
C GLN A 67 -34.77 16.65 3.55
N PRO A 68 -35.40 16.74 4.74
CA PRO A 68 -35.01 15.93 5.90
C PRO A 68 -35.19 14.42 5.72
N PHE A 69 -36.12 13.98 4.88
CA PHE A 69 -36.36 12.55 4.63
C PHE A 69 -35.20 11.84 3.92
N GLU A 70 -34.33 12.58 3.22
CA GLU A 70 -33.12 12.04 2.59
C GLU A 70 -32.15 11.42 3.59
N ILE A 71 -32.25 11.76 4.89
CA ILE A 71 -31.39 11.17 5.91
C ILE A 71 -31.57 9.64 6.00
N LEU A 72 -32.78 9.13 5.77
CA LEU A 72 -33.04 7.69 5.78
C LEU A 72 -32.33 7.01 4.61
N PHE A 73 -32.36 7.64 3.43
CA PHE A 73 -31.63 7.15 2.27
C PHE A 73 -30.12 7.21 2.49
N ALA A 74 -29.61 8.28 3.11
CA ALA A 74 -28.20 8.41 3.48
C ALA A 74 -27.73 7.28 4.42
N LEU A 75 -28.57 6.88 5.38
CA LEU A 75 -28.29 5.76 6.29
C LEU A 75 -28.25 4.41 5.57
N VAL A 76 -29.09 4.19 4.56
CA VAL A 76 -29.06 2.99 3.71
C VAL A 76 -27.77 2.94 2.87
N LEU A 77 -27.30 4.08 2.38
CA LEU A 77 -26.05 4.18 1.61
C LEU A 77 -24.80 4.01 2.48
N LEU A 78 -24.85 4.33 3.77
CA LEU A 78 -23.69 4.29 4.68
C LEU A 78 -22.89 2.97 4.63
N PRO A 79 -23.48 1.77 4.77
CA PRO A 79 -22.71 0.53 4.67
C PRO A 79 -22.10 0.31 3.29
N ILE A 80 -22.77 0.73 2.22
CA ILE A 80 -22.25 0.64 0.85
C ILE A 80 -21.03 1.55 0.70
N THR A 81 -21.11 2.77 1.24
CA THR A 81 -20.02 3.74 1.29
C THR A 81 -18.80 3.20 2.03
N LEU A 82 -18.99 2.64 3.24
CA LEU A 82 -17.91 2.07 4.03
C LEU A 82 -17.29 0.82 3.39
N PHE A 83 -18.12 -0.03 2.76
CA PHE A 83 -17.62 -1.16 1.99
C PHE A 83 -16.80 -0.70 0.77
N THR A 84 -17.30 0.31 0.05
CA THR A 84 -16.62 0.88 -1.12
C THR A 84 -15.29 1.53 -0.74
N ALA A 85 -15.26 2.27 0.37
CA ALA A 85 -14.02 2.85 0.90
C ALA A 85 -12.98 1.76 1.21
N ASP A 86 -13.41 0.65 1.79
CA ASP A 86 -12.54 -0.49 2.09
C ASP A 86 -12.01 -1.17 0.82
N VAL A 87 -12.86 -1.37 -0.20
CA VAL A 87 -12.44 -1.89 -1.52
C VAL A 87 -11.39 -0.98 -2.16
N ILE A 88 -11.65 0.32 -2.23
CA ILE A 88 -10.73 1.29 -2.84
C ILE A 88 -9.42 1.35 -2.05
N GLY A 89 -9.50 1.40 -0.72
CA GLY A 89 -8.35 1.38 0.17
C GLY A 89 -7.46 0.15 -0.05
N GLN A 90 -8.04 -1.05 -0.19
CA GLN A 90 -7.30 -2.28 -0.49
C GLN A 90 -6.56 -2.21 -1.83
N VAL A 91 -7.22 -1.70 -2.87
CA VAL A 91 -6.61 -1.57 -4.20
C VAL A 91 -5.45 -0.59 -4.17
N PHE A 92 -5.61 0.58 -3.54
CA PHE A 92 -4.53 1.55 -3.40
C PHE A 92 -3.37 1.01 -2.56
N HIS A 93 -3.67 0.34 -1.45
CA HIS A 93 -2.67 -0.29 -0.61
C HIS A 93 -1.82 -1.28 -1.41
N LYS A 94 -2.45 -2.26 -2.05
CA LYS A 94 -1.78 -3.24 -2.90
C LYS A 94 -0.95 -2.57 -4.01
N ALA A 95 -1.50 -1.54 -4.65
CA ALA A 95 -0.81 -0.83 -5.74
C ALA A 95 0.47 -0.14 -5.26
N LEU A 96 0.43 0.54 -4.11
CA LEU A 96 1.57 1.25 -3.54
C LEU A 96 2.65 0.28 -3.05
N ASP A 97 2.25 -0.81 -2.39
CA ASP A 97 3.18 -1.84 -1.92
C ASP A 97 3.89 -2.53 -3.08
N THR A 98 3.13 -2.86 -4.13
CA THR A 98 3.55 -3.90 -5.07
C THR A 98 4.00 -3.35 -6.42
N TYR A 99 3.28 -2.37 -6.97
CA TYR A 99 3.42 -1.99 -8.39
C TYR A 99 3.95 -0.57 -8.60
N ALA A 100 3.69 0.34 -7.66
CA ALA A 100 4.00 1.76 -7.83
C ALA A 100 5.52 2.02 -7.93
N GLY A 101 5.94 2.90 -8.84
CA GLY A 101 7.30 3.43 -8.84
C GLY A 101 7.49 4.43 -7.70
N GLU A 102 8.57 4.28 -6.91
CA GLU A 102 8.92 5.20 -5.80
C GLU A 102 9.35 6.59 -6.28
N GLU A 103 9.73 6.72 -7.56
CA GLU A 103 10.20 7.99 -8.16
C GLU A 103 9.08 8.81 -8.81
N HIS A 104 7.83 8.34 -8.76
CA HIS A 104 6.74 9.02 -9.45
C HIS A 104 6.28 10.29 -8.70
N VAL A 105 6.06 11.38 -9.43
CA VAL A 105 5.75 12.71 -8.85
C VAL A 105 4.43 12.80 -8.08
N PHE A 106 3.48 11.89 -8.34
CA PHE A 106 2.15 11.90 -7.69
C PHE A 106 2.03 10.91 -6.53
N TRP A 107 2.64 9.73 -6.63
CA TRP A 107 2.46 8.64 -5.66
C TRP A 107 3.77 8.06 -5.12
N GLY A 108 4.92 8.53 -5.61
CA GLY A 108 6.23 7.99 -5.24
C GLY A 108 6.48 8.09 -3.73
N LYS A 109 6.21 9.26 -3.13
CA LYS A 109 6.27 9.46 -1.67
C LYS A 109 5.34 8.50 -0.91
N ALA A 110 4.11 8.30 -1.39
CA ALA A 110 3.17 7.34 -0.78
C ALA A 110 3.69 5.90 -0.88
N ALA A 111 4.20 5.49 -2.04
CA ALA A 111 4.79 4.17 -2.24
C ALA A 111 6.00 3.94 -1.33
N GLN A 112 6.86 4.96 -1.17
CA GLN A 112 7.99 4.90 -0.24
C GLN A 112 7.52 4.70 1.21
N GLU A 113 6.50 5.43 1.67
CA GLU A 113 5.98 5.29 3.03
C GLU A 113 5.34 3.93 3.27
N PHE A 114 4.56 3.46 2.30
CA PHE A 114 3.97 2.12 2.35
C PHE A 114 5.05 1.03 2.42
N ARG A 115 6.15 1.15 1.67
CA ARG A 115 7.22 0.16 1.75
C ARG A 115 8.08 0.28 3.01
N LYS A 116 8.37 1.51 3.44
CA LYS A 116 9.15 1.76 4.66
C LYS A 116 8.48 1.16 5.90
N HIS A 117 7.16 1.25 6.00
CA HIS A 117 6.47 0.72 7.18
C HIS A 117 6.43 -0.82 7.21
N HIS A 118 6.52 -1.53 6.08
CA HIS A 118 6.63 -3.00 6.09
C HIS A 118 7.96 -3.46 6.69
N GLU A 119 9.01 -2.67 6.50
CA GLU A 119 10.34 -2.95 7.04
C GLU A 119 10.44 -2.51 8.51
N ASN A 120 9.82 -1.38 8.88
CA ASN A 120 9.77 -0.90 10.26
C ASN A 120 8.42 -0.24 10.61
N PRO A 121 7.41 -1.02 11.07
CA PRO A 121 6.09 -0.49 11.41
C PRO A 121 6.12 0.51 12.57
N ALA A 122 7.11 0.43 13.46
CA ALA A 122 7.22 1.31 14.63
C ALA A 122 7.44 2.77 14.25
N ASN A 123 7.92 3.05 13.03
CA ASN A 123 8.09 4.42 12.54
C ASN A 123 6.78 5.21 12.46
N LEU A 124 5.65 4.53 12.27
CA LEU A 124 4.34 5.18 12.24
C LEU A 124 4.00 5.88 13.57
N ASN A 125 4.62 5.50 14.69
CA ASN A 125 4.42 6.13 15.99
C ASN A 125 4.86 7.60 16.00
N HIS A 126 5.76 8.02 15.11
CA HIS A 126 6.38 9.34 15.11
C HIS A 126 5.82 10.27 14.02
N VAL A 127 4.91 9.77 13.18
CA VAL A 127 4.33 10.55 12.08
C VAL A 127 3.11 11.33 12.60
N SER A 128 3.14 12.66 12.46
CA SER A 128 2.00 13.53 12.79
C SER A 128 0.83 13.30 11.83
N TYR A 129 -0.40 13.60 12.27
CA TYR A 129 -1.62 13.44 11.47
C TYR A 129 -1.50 14.06 10.07
N ILE A 130 -1.14 15.34 9.99
CA ILE A 130 -1.03 16.06 8.72
C ILE A 130 0.04 15.43 7.81
N ASN A 131 1.21 15.07 8.36
CA ASN A 131 2.25 14.43 7.55
C ASN A 131 1.82 13.05 7.04
N HIS A 132 0.95 12.35 7.78
CA HIS A 132 0.48 11.04 7.38
C HIS A 132 -0.56 11.11 6.24
N LEU A 133 -1.45 12.10 6.29
CA LEU A 133 -2.40 12.40 5.22
C LEU A 133 -1.69 12.95 3.97
N ALA A 134 -0.58 13.67 4.15
CA ALA A 134 0.16 14.35 3.09
C ALA A 134 0.67 13.41 1.98
N ALA A 135 0.79 12.11 2.24
CA ALA A 135 1.09 11.12 1.20
C ALA A 135 -0.01 11.00 0.13
N PHE A 136 -1.27 11.21 0.52
CA PHE A 136 -2.43 11.06 -0.35
C PHE A 136 -3.10 12.38 -0.70
N GLY A 137 -2.87 13.46 0.04
CA GLY A 137 -3.58 14.73 -0.19
C GLY A 137 -3.54 15.18 -1.65
N LYS A 138 -2.35 15.21 -2.27
CA LYS A 138 -2.20 15.55 -3.70
C LYS A 138 -2.98 14.63 -4.65
N LEU A 139 -3.12 13.35 -4.31
CA LEU A 139 -3.86 12.36 -5.09
C LEU A 139 -5.39 12.53 -4.91
N MET A 140 -5.81 12.98 -3.73
CA MET A 140 -7.22 13.19 -3.39
C MET A 140 -7.79 14.50 -3.95
N LEU A 141 -6.95 15.55 -4.08
CA LEU A 141 -7.37 16.87 -4.52
C LEU A 141 -8.25 16.89 -5.80
N PRO A 142 -7.90 16.19 -6.90
CA PRO A 142 -8.74 16.18 -8.09
C PRO A 142 -10.14 15.60 -7.83
N MET A 143 -10.27 14.61 -6.95
CA MET A 143 -11.55 14.01 -6.61
C MET A 143 -12.43 15.00 -5.85
N PHE A 144 -11.87 15.76 -4.91
CA PHE A 144 -12.59 16.82 -4.22
C PHE A 144 -13.01 17.94 -5.17
N ILE A 145 -12.12 18.39 -6.07
CA ILE A 145 -12.45 19.43 -7.06
C ILE A 145 -13.62 19.01 -7.94
N ILE A 146 -13.63 17.78 -8.43
CA ILE A 146 -14.74 17.24 -9.23
C ILE A 146 -16.05 17.32 -8.44
N CYS A 147 -16.03 16.99 -7.15
CA CYS A 147 -17.23 17.01 -6.31
C CYS A 147 -17.80 18.43 -6.08
N LEU A 148 -16.99 19.48 -6.22
CA LEU A 148 -17.45 20.87 -6.08
C LEU A 148 -18.28 21.37 -7.26
N PHE A 149 -18.27 20.66 -8.41
CA PHE A 149 -19.09 21.00 -9.57
C PHE A 149 -20.55 20.54 -9.43
N PHE A 150 -20.89 19.83 -8.36
CA PHE A 150 -22.23 19.33 -8.10
C PHE A 150 -22.90 20.15 -6.99
N ASP A 151 -24.21 20.35 -7.10
CA ASP A 151 -25.01 20.93 -6.03
C ASP A 151 -25.57 19.83 -5.12
N TRP A 152 -24.88 19.58 -4.02
CA TRP A 152 -25.28 18.57 -3.04
C TRP A 152 -26.48 18.99 -2.17
N THR A 153 -26.95 20.24 -2.27
CA THR A 153 -28.19 20.64 -1.57
C THR A 153 -29.43 19.99 -2.19
N GLN A 154 -29.38 19.66 -3.49
CA GLN A 154 -30.45 18.97 -4.20
C GLN A 154 -30.43 17.45 -3.96
N ASN A 155 -29.26 16.88 -3.64
CA ASN A 155 -29.06 15.43 -3.44
C ASN A 155 -28.23 15.16 -2.17
N PRO A 156 -28.72 15.53 -0.97
CA PRO A 156 -27.90 15.54 0.25
C PRO A 156 -27.47 14.15 0.72
N ALA A 157 -28.25 13.10 0.47
CA ALA A 157 -27.86 11.73 0.81
C ALA A 157 -26.60 11.28 0.06
N TRP A 158 -26.56 11.53 -1.26
CA TRP A 158 -25.39 11.26 -2.10
C TRP A 158 -24.21 12.14 -1.72
N GLY A 159 -24.44 13.44 -1.52
CA GLY A 159 -23.39 14.38 -1.12
C GLY A 159 -22.72 13.98 0.20
N ALA A 160 -23.51 13.62 1.21
CA ALA A 160 -22.99 13.21 2.51
C ALA A 160 -22.19 11.89 2.40
N ASN A 161 -22.68 10.92 1.65
CA ASN A 161 -22.00 9.63 1.48
C ASN A 161 -20.73 9.75 0.63
N LEU A 162 -20.73 10.56 -0.43
CA LEU A 162 -19.53 10.83 -1.21
C LEU A 162 -18.49 11.61 -0.39
N THR A 163 -18.94 12.59 0.40
CA THR A 163 -18.06 13.31 1.34
C THR A 163 -17.44 12.36 2.36
N LEU A 164 -18.23 11.45 2.93
CA LEU A 164 -17.74 10.42 3.85
C LEU A 164 -16.74 9.49 3.16
N LEU A 165 -17.03 9.03 1.94
CA LEU A 165 -16.12 8.18 1.16
C LEU A 165 -14.75 8.86 1.00
N LEU A 166 -14.73 10.10 0.49
CA LEU A 166 -13.49 10.84 0.28
C LEU A 166 -12.77 11.16 1.58
N PHE A 167 -13.51 11.48 2.65
CA PHE A 167 -12.94 11.70 3.97
C PHE A 167 -12.26 10.44 4.52
N VAL A 168 -12.90 9.28 4.41
CA VAL A 168 -12.33 8.00 4.84
C VAL A 168 -11.10 7.65 4.02
N LEU A 169 -11.13 7.85 2.69
CA LEU A 169 -9.97 7.59 1.83
C LEU A 169 -8.79 8.53 2.12
N LEU A 170 -9.05 9.83 2.32
CA LEU A 170 -8.03 10.78 2.76
C LEU A 170 -7.39 10.35 4.08
N ASN A 171 -8.20 9.83 5.00
CA ASN A 171 -7.76 9.36 6.32
C ASN A 171 -7.25 7.92 6.34
N ALA A 172 -7.27 7.18 5.24
CA ALA A 172 -6.96 5.75 5.24
C ALA A 172 -5.58 5.43 5.83
N THR A 173 -4.59 6.31 5.60
CA THR A 173 -3.26 6.19 6.22
C THR A 173 -3.34 6.33 7.73
N GLU A 174 -4.03 7.33 8.26
CA GLU A 174 -4.18 7.48 9.71
C GLU A 174 -4.96 6.32 10.32
N ILE A 175 -6.06 5.87 9.69
CA ILE A 175 -6.81 4.68 10.13
C ILE A 175 -5.88 3.46 10.23
N HIS A 176 -5.08 3.24 9.19
CA HIS A 176 -4.09 2.18 9.13
C HIS A 176 -3.02 2.28 10.25
N LYS A 177 -2.47 3.47 10.51
CA LYS A 177 -1.54 3.66 11.65
C LYS A 177 -2.19 3.32 12.97
N GLN A 178 -3.46 3.68 13.19
CA GLN A 178 -4.17 3.30 14.42
C GLN A 178 -4.29 1.78 14.60
N ALA A 179 -4.21 0.97 13.53
CA ALA A 179 -4.12 -0.48 13.63
C ALA A 179 -2.72 -0.99 14.02
N HIS A 180 -1.67 -0.19 13.85
CA HIS A 180 -0.31 -0.53 14.27
C HIS A 180 0.00 -0.15 15.72
N LEU A 181 -0.55 0.96 16.19
CA LEU A 181 -0.24 1.50 17.52
C LEU A 181 -0.54 0.48 18.62
N GLN A 182 0.34 0.40 19.63
CA GLN A 182 0.07 -0.40 20.83
C GLN A 182 -1.09 0.19 21.64
N LYS A 183 -1.23 1.52 21.63
CA LYS A 183 -2.31 2.27 22.27
C LYS A 183 -2.92 3.23 21.25
N PRO A 184 -3.91 2.78 20.46
CA PRO A 184 -4.61 3.65 19.52
C PRO A 184 -5.39 4.75 20.26
N HIS A 185 -5.77 5.81 19.55
CA HIS A 185 -6.62 6.86 20.11
C HIS A 185 -7.94 6.26 20.64
N PRO A 186 -8.52 6.74 21.76
CA PRO A 186 -9.73 6.15 22.35
C PRO A 186 -10.89 6.00 21.36
N LEU A 187 -11.10 6.99 20.50
CA LEU A 187 -12.12 6.90 19.44
C LEU A 187 -11.79 5.80 18.42
N ALA A 188 -10.53 5.68 18.01
CA ALA A 188 -10.10 4.61 17.10
C ALA A 188 -10.31 3.23 17.74
N GLN A 189 -10.04 3.07 19.04
CA GLN A 189 -10.31 1.82 19.74
C GLN A 189 -11.79 1.45 19.74
N VAL A 190 -12.68 2.43 19.94
CA VAL A 190 -14.14 2.20 19.86
C VAL A 190 -14.53 1.79 18.45
N LEU A 191 -14.09 2.52 17.43
CA LEU A 191 -14.41 2.22 16.03
C LEU A 191 -13.84 0.86 15.59
N GLN A 192 -12.66 0.48 16.07
CA GLN A 192 -12.06 -0.84 15.84
C GLN A 192 -12.87 -1.96 16.50
N LYS A 193 -13.38 -1.75 17.71
CA LYS A 193 -14.25 -2.73 18.39
C LYS A 193 -15.60 -2.88 17.69
N LEU A 194 -16.12 -1.81 17.09
CA LEU A 194 -17.36 -1.82 16.31
C LEU A 194 -17.16 -2.36 14.88
N GLY A 195 -15.92 -2.64 14.46
CA GLY A 195 -15.60 -3.07 13.10
C GLY A 195 -15.78 -1.97 12.05
N LEU A 196 -15.82 -0.69 12.45
CA LEU A 196 -15.88 0.47 11.55
C LEU A 196 -14.48 1.00 11.17
N MET A 197 -13.45 0.58 11.90
CA MET A 197 -12.04 0.78 11.57
C MET A 197 -11.30 -0.56 11.64
N ILE A 198 -10.28 -0.74 10.80
CA ILE A 198 -9.47 -1.95 10.78
C ILE A 198 -8.71 -2.06 12.10
N ASN A 199 -8.76 -3.24 12.70
CA ASN A 199 -8.08 -3.52 13.95
C ASN A 199 -6.71 -4.15 13.72
N LYS A 200 -5.86 -4.11 14.75
CA LYS A 200 -4.50 -4.66 14.73
C LYS A 200 -4.45 -6.13 14.33
N LYS A 201 -5.38 -6.96 14.82
CA LYS A 201 -5.39 -8.40 14.57
C LYS A 201 -5.57 -8.68 13.08
N ASP A 202 -6.56 -8.04 12.47
CA ASP A 202 -6.89 -8.27 11.06
C ASP A 202 -5.79 -7.74 10.14
N HIS A 203 -5.25 -6.56 10.43
CA HIS A 203 -4.16 -5.99 9.63
C HIS A 203 -2.81 -6.70 9.86
N SER A 204 -2.53 -7.25 11.04
CA SER A 204 -1.23 -7.90 11.32
C SER A 204 -0.91 -9.09 10.40
N ARG A 205 -1.94 -9.73 9.83
CA ARG A 205 -1.77 -10.81 8.85
C ARG A 205 -1.11 -10.34 7.57
N HIS A 206 -1.35 -9.09 7.17
CA HIS A 206 -0.75 -8.50 5.98
C HIS A 206 0.79 -8.38 6.11
N HIS A 207 1.26 -8.08 7.32
CA HIS A 207 2.69 -7.98 7.66
C HIS A 207 3.38 -9.34 7.82
N GLN A 208 2.68 -10.44 7.55
CA GLN A 208 3.25 -11.78 7.59
C GLN A 208 3.63 -12.23 6.19
N ALA A 209 4.78 -12.91 6.10
CA ALA A 209 5.18 -13.56 4.86
C ALA A 209 4.07 -14.50 4.34
N PRO A 210 3.78 -14.50 3.02
CA PRO A 210 4.57 -13.85 1.96
C PRO A 210 4.02 -12.47 1.52
N PHE A 211 3.33 -11.75 2.40
CA PHE A 211 2.81 -10.38 2.16
C PHE A 211 1.81 -10.28 1.00
N ASP A 212 1.05 -11.35 0.74
CA ASP A 212 0.18 -11.51 -0.44
C ASP A 212 -1.33 -11.41 -0.14
N CYS A 213 -1.71 -11.00 1.07
CA CYS A 213 -3.11 -10.95 1.50
C CYS A 213 -3.41 -9.79 2.47
N CYS A 214 -4.69 -9.66 2.82
CA CYS A 214 -5.16 -8.78 3.91
C CYS A 214 -4.86 -7.29 3.72
N TYR A 215 -4.95 -6.79 2.49
CA TYR A 215 -4.60 -5.39 2.17
C TYR A 215 -5.57 -4.33 2.74
N SER A 216 -6.54 -4.69 3.58
CA SER A 216 -7.47 -3.71 4.14
C SER A 216 -6.78 -2.75 5.09
N VAL A 217 -7.09 -1.47 4.91
CA VAL A 217 -6.60 -0.33 5.69
C VAL A 217 -7.74 0.52 6.26
N VAL A 218 -9.00 0.19 5.93
CA VAL A 218 -10.17 0.97 6.34
C VAL A 218 -10.94 0.24 7.43
N ASN A 219 -11.69 -0.83 7.12
CA ASN A 219 -12.55 -1.52 8.09
C ASN A 219 -12.54 -3.06 7.96
N GLY A 220 -11.98 -3.60 6.88
CA GLY A 220 -11.82 -5.04 6.68
C GLY A 220 -13.04 -5.76 6.08
N TRP A 221 -14.13 -5.05 5.78
CA TRP A 221 -15.40 -5.66 5.35
C TRP A 221 -15.27 -6.40 4.02
N SER A 222 -14.46 -5.88 3.10
CA SER A 222 -14.26 -6.46 1.77
C SER A 222 -13.07 -7.43 1.71
N GLN A 223 -12.30 -7.58 2.80
CA GLN A 223 -11.09 -8.41 2.82
C GLN A 223 -11.35 -9.88 2.48
N ARG A 224 -12.38 -10.49 3.08
CA ARG A 224 -12.71 -11.91 2.86
C ARG A 224 -13.03 -12.21 1.40
N LEU A 225 -13.64 -11.26 0.69
CA LEU A 225 -13.98 -11.40 -0.72
C LEU A 225 -12.70 -11.48 -1.59
N PHE A 226 -11.76 -10.57 -1.38
CA PHE A 226 -10.52 -10.52 -2.16
C PHE A 226 -9.58 -11.69 -1.84
N ASP A 227 -9.37 -11.97 -0.55
CA ASP A 227 -8.50 -13.06 -0.11
C ASP A 227 -9.07 -14.43 -0.53
N GLY A 228 -10.40 -14.62 -0.42
CA GLY A 228 -11.06 -15.88 -0.76
C GLY A 228 -11.10 -16.21 -2.25
N THR A 229 -11.02 -15.20 -3.13
CA THR A 229 -11.04 -15.39 -4.59
C THR A 229 -9.65 -15.51 -5.23
N GLY A 230 -8.58 -15.35 -4.42
CA GLY A 230 -7.21 -15.27 -4.91
C GLY A 230 -6.95 -14.05 -5.81
N PHE A 231 -7.73 -12.98 -5.65
CA PHE A 231 -7.70 -11.81 -6.53
C PHE A 231 -6.31 -11.18 -6.60
N TRP A 232 -5.61 -11.03 -5.47
CA TRP A 232 -4.28 -10.41 -5.41
C TRP A 232 -3.24 -11.19 -6.23
N LYS A 233 -3.26 -12.53 -6.12
CA LYS A 233 -2.38 -13.42 -6.91
C LYS A 233 -2.64 -13.32 -8.40
N LYS A 234 -3.93 -13.23 -8.79
CA LYS A 234 -4.31 -13.02 -10.20
C LYS A 234 -3.82 -11.67 -10.71
N MET A 235 -3.89 -10.63 -9.89
CA MET A 235 -3.38 -9.31 -10.27
C MET A 235 -1.84 -9.29 -10.40
N ASP A 236 -1.11 -9.97 -9.50
CA ASP A 236 0.34 -10.13 -9.59
C ASP A 236 0.76 -10.86 -10.87
N LEU A 237 0.06 -11.94 -11.22
CA LEU A 237 0.25 -12.66 -12.48
C LEU A 237 -0.07 -11.80 -13.70
N PHE A 238 -1.16 -11.04 -13.66
CA PHE A 238 -1.52 -10.12 -14.74
C PHE A 238 -0.43 -9.06 -14.95
N PHE A 239 0.06 -8.45 -13.86
CA PHE A 239 1.13 -7.46 -13.91
C PHE A 239 2.41 -8.05 -14.51
N TRP A 240 2.83 -9.23 -14.04
CA TRP A 240 3.95 -9.97 -14.60
C TRP A 240 3.79 -10.21 -16.10
N ASN A 241 2.66 -10.78 -16.52
CA ASN A 241 2.42 -11.14 -17.91
C ASN A 241 2.40 -9.93 -18.84
N LYS A 242 1.85 -8.80 -18.36
CA LYS A 242 1.73 -7.57 -19.15
C LYS A 242 3.02 -6.78 -19.24
N PHE A 243 3.78 -6.67 -18.15
CA PHE A 243 4.92 -5.75 -18.07
C PHE A 243 6.28 -6.44 -18.00
N LYS A 244 6.31 -7.76 -17.76
CA LYS A 244 7.53 -8.54 -17.49
C LYS A 244 8.40 -7.90 -16.39
N LYS A 245 7.73 -7.25 -15.43
CA LYS A 245 8.31 -6.67 -14.22
C LYS A 245 7.83 -7.49 -13.03
N MET A 246 8.76 -7.82 -12.14
CA MET A 246 8.44 -8.59 -10.95
C MET A 246 7.65 -7.71 -9.95
N PRO A 247 6.43 -8.14 -9.52
CA PRO A 247 5.73 -7.54 -8.39
C PRO A 247 6.67 -7.42 -7.17
N ARG A 248 6.67 -6.29 -6.47
CA ARG A 248 7.63 -6.08 -5.37
C ARG A 248 7.50 -7.13 -4.27
N ILE A 249 6.28 -7.60 -3.98
CA ILE A 249 6.09 -8.64 -2.95
C ILE A 249 6.79 -9.97 -3.31
N TRP A 250 6.98 -10.26 -4.60
CA TRP A 250 7.74 -11.43 -5.06
C TRP A 250 9.25 -11.26 -4.85
N ILE A 251 9.73 -10.01 -4.94
CA ILE A 251 11.12 -9.66 -4.58
C ILE A 251 11.30 -9.75 -3.06
N GLN A 252 10.32 -9.24 -2.30
CA GLN A 252 10.32 -9.22 -0.84
C GLN A 252 10.21 -10.62 -0.22
N ASP A 253 9.44 -11.49 -0.86
CA ASP A 253 9.32 -12.89 -0.49
C ASP A 253 9.15 -13.79 -1.73
N PRO A 254 10.24 -14.44 -2.18
CA PRO A 254 10.22 -15.32 -3.34
C PRO A 254 9.23 -16.48 -3.23
N ARG A 255 8.72 -16.82 -2.04
CA ARG A 255 7.69 -17.86 -1.87
C ARG A 255 6.34 -17.46 -2.47
N ALA A 256 6.12 -16.17 -2.75
CA ALA A 256 4.94 -15.72 -3.48
C ALA A 256 5.04 -15.94 -5.02
N ILE A 257 6.23 -16.26 -5.55
CA ILE A 257 6.43 -16.46 -6.99
C ILE A 257 5.79 -17.78 -7.43
N PRO A 258 4.86 -17.78 -8.40
CA PRO A 258 4.26 -19.00 -8.92
C PRO A 258 5.26 -19.89 -9.65
N ALA A 259 5.08 -21.22 -9.58
CA ALA A 259 5.94 -22.19 -10.25
C ALA A 259 6.04 -21.98 -11.78
N THR A 260 4.96 -21.51 -12.41
CA THR A 260 4.93 -21.16 -13.84
C THR A 260 5.88 -20.01 -14.17
N VAL A 261 6.01 -19.04 -13.28
CA VAL A 261 6.95 -17.91 -13.42
C VAL A 261 8.38 -18.39 -13.22
N TYR A 262 8.65 -19.29 -12.27
CA TYR A 262 9.98 -19.90 -12.13
C TYR A 262 10.42 -20.65 -13.39
N ALA A 263 9.51 -21.38 -14.04
CA ALA A 263 9.79 -22.05 -15.31
C ALA A 263 10.14 -21.04 -16.42
N GLU A 264 9.44 -19.90 -16.47
CA GLU A 264 9.74 -18.81 -17.41
C GLU A 264 11.11 -18.17 -17.15
N LEU A 265 11.42 -17.88 -15.87
CA LEU A 265 12.71 -17.29 -15.45
C LEU A 265 13.89 -18.21 -15.77
N LYS A 266 13.71 -19.52 -15.67
CA LYS A 266 14.74 -20.50 -16.04
C LYS A 266 15.12 -20.41 -17.52
N ASN A 267 14.13 -20.16 -18.38
CA ASN A 267 14.35 -20.00 -19.81
C ASN A 267 14.78 -18.56 -20.18
N ASN A 268 14.56 -17.60 -19.28
CA ASN A 268 14.84 -16.18 -19.49
C ASN A 268 15.56 -15.56 -18.28
N PRO A 269 16.85 -15.92 -18.02
CA PRO A 269 17.58 -15.44 -16.85
C PRO A 269 17.71 -13.91 -16.77
N GLN A 270 17.63 -13.21 -17.91
CA GLN A 270 17.65 -11.76 -18.00
C GLN A 270 16.45 -11.08 -17.32
N LEU A 271 15.37 -11.82 -17.05
CA LEU A 271 14.20 -11.31 -16.34
C LEU A 271 14.34 -11.38 -14.80
N ILE A 272 15.42 -11.96 -14.28
CA ILE A 272 15.70 -12.04 -12.85
C ILE A 272 16.28 -10.68 -12.42
N PRO A 273 15.53 -9.86 -11.66
CA PRO A 273 16.05 -8.57 -11.22
C PRO A 273 17.13 -8.79 -10.16
N GLU A 274 18.15 -7.92 -10.15
CA GLU A 274 19.22 -8.00 -9.17
C GLU A 274 18.69 -7.89 -7.72
N ASP A 275 17.67 -7.06 -7.51
CA ASP A 275 17.03 -6.88 -6.21
C ASP A 275 16.47 -8.19 -5.62
N LEU A 276 16.00 -9.12 -6.46
CA LEU A 276 15.52 -10.45 -5.98
C LEU A 276 16.66 -11.23 -5.32
N ILE A 277 17.85 -11.19 -5.93
CA ILE A 277 19.03 -11.89 -5.43
C ILE A 277 19.46 -11.24 -4.10
N ILE A 278 19.62 -9.92 -4.09
CA ILE A 278 20.04 -9.16 -2.90
C ILE A 278 19.07 -9.38 -1.74
N TYR A 279 17.76 -9.23 -1.98
CA TYR A 279 16.74 -9.38 -0.93
C TYR A 279 16.75 -10.82 -0.39
N SER A 280 16.87 -11.83 -1.26
CA SER A 280 16.93 -13.23 -0.84
C SER A 280 18.22 -13.58 -0.09
N ASP A 281 19.33 -12.89 -0.32
CA ASP A 281 20.59 -13.08 0.42
C ASP A 281 20.54 -12.40 1.79
N VAL A 282 19.94 -11.20 1.88
CA VAL A 282 19.75 -10.46 3.13
C VAL A 282 18.73 -11.16 4.03
N PHE A 283 17.63 -11.64 3.46
CA PHE A 283 16.55 -12.38 4.14
C PHE A 283 16.54 -13.85 3.73
N SER A 284 17.65 -14.55 3.98
CA SER A 284 17.86 -15.95 3.59
C SER A 284 16.76 -16.92 4.02
N HIS A 285 16.07 -16.65 5.13
CA HIS A 285 14.92 -17.43 5.61
C HIS A 285 13.68 -17.36 4.70
N ARG A 286 13.59 -16.37 3.79
CA ARG A 286 12.50 -16.23 2.81
C ARG A 286 12.84 -16.84 1.45
N LYS A 287 14.07 -17.31 1.26
CA LYS A 287 14.52 -17.88 -0.02
C LYS A 287 13.81 -19.23 -0.27
N SER A 288 12.97 -19.27 -1.31
CA SER A 288 12.28 -20.48 -1.75
C SER A 288 13.26 -21.53 -2.30
N ASN A 289 12.85 -22.79 -2.31
CA ASN A 289 13.69 -23.86 -2.86
C ASN A 289 13.85 -23.72 -4.38
N GLU A 290 12.80 -23.26 -5.05
CA GLU A 290 12.76 -22.94 -6.47
C GLU A 290 13.79 -21.87 -6.82
N LEU A 291 13.89 -20.80 -6.02
CA LEU A 291 14.90 -19.76 -6.23
C LEU A 291 16.31 -20.29 -5.99
N LYS A 292 16.53 -21.14 -4.98
CA LYS A 292 17.84 -21.79 -4.77
C LYS A 292 18.24 -22.61 -6.01
N ASN A 293 17.31 -23.41 -6.52
CA ASN A 293 17.51 -24.22 -7.72
C ASN A 293 17.70 -23.39 -8.99
N LEU A 294 17.16 -22.17 -9.02
CA LEU A 294 17.36 -21.23 -10.14
C LEU A 294 18.74 -20.57 -10.09
N LEU A 295 19.22 -20.19 -8.90
CA LEU A 295 20.45 -19.40 -8.72
C LEU A 295 21.74 -20.23 -8.57
N TYR A 296 21.65 -21.44 -8.03
CA TYR A 296 22.80 -22.27 -7.64
C TYR A 296 22.82 -23.62 -8.35
N ARG A 297 22.37 -23.68 -9.60
CA ARG A 297 22.61 -24.86 -10.43
C ARG A 297 24.12 -25.04 -10.63
N ASP A 298 24.64 -26.10 -10.04
CA ASP A 298 25.72 -26.90 -10.60
C ASP A 298 25.28 -27.50 -11.95
#